data_AF-A0A2P6SF11-F1
#
_entry.id   AF-A0A2P6SF11-F1
#
_cell.length_a   1.000
_cell.length_b   1.000
_cell.length_c   1.000
_cell.angle_alpha   90.00
_cell.angle_beta   90.00
_cell.angle_gamma   90.00
#
_symmetry.space_group_name_H-M   'P 1'
#
loop_
_entity.id
_entity.type
_entity.pdbx_description
1 polymer ?
#
loop_
_entity_poly.entity_id
_entity_poly.type
_entity_poly.pdbx_seq_one_letter_code
_entity_poly.pdbx_strand_id
1 'polypeptide(L)'
;MTHLPIHLAYEAILAGPVQYRWMFPFERKMHNLKDYCRNKAHPEGSIAEGYCDSECLTFCSMYFHDIETKFNQGDRNHDVSERRMAEISVFNQNVRFLKGAVDDILSLTDFAMIRWYVLNNCDEVLPYIREHKAELERQNITNIGKEQQQRFHKWFLRRVQQMQVEGSTEHIESLLNLASGPQREVTRYSGCVVNGIRFHTQKGNSS
;
A
#
# COMPACT_ATOMS: atom_id res chain seq x y z
N MET A 1 -10.42 35.82 -12.42
CA MET A 1 -11.09 34.89 -13.36
C MET A 1 -12.58 34.72 -12.99
N THR A 2 -13.36 35.80 -12.95
CA THR A 2 -14.77 35.79 -12.50
C THR A 2 -15.79 35.80 -13.64
N HIS A 3 -15.35 35.95 -14.90
CA HIS A 3 -16.24 36.03 -16.07
C HIS A 3 -16.47 34.69 -16.78
N LEU A 4 -15.68 33.65 -16.49
CA LEU A 4 -15.81 32.33 -17.10
C LEU A 4 -17.22 31.70 -16.96
N PRO A 5 -17.92 31.83 -15.81
CA PRO A 5 -19.26 31.24 -15.65
C PRO A 5 -20.33 31.90 -16.52
N ILE A 6 -20.23 33.22 -16.75
CA ILE A 6 -21.22 33.99 -17.52
C ILE A 6 -21.12 33.65 -19.02
N HIS A 7 -19.89 33.49 -19.53
CA HIS A 7 -19.67 33.12 -20.92
C HIS A 7 -20.10 31.68 -21.21
N LEU A 8 -19.90 30.74 -20.29
CA LEU A 8 -20.35 29.36 -20.44
C LEU A 8 -21.88 29.24 -20.56
N ALA A 9 -22.64 30.01 -19.77
CA ALA A 9 -24.10 30.01 -19.84
C ALA A 9 -24.60 30.58 -21.18
N TYR A 10 -24.02 31.69 -21.64
CA TYR A 10 -24.40 32.31 -22.91
C TYR A 10 -24.02 31.43 -24.11
N GLU A 11 -22.83 30.80 -24.08
CA GLU A 11 -22.39 29.84 -25.11
C GLU A 11 -23.27 28.59 -25.15
N ALA A 12 -23.72 28.09 -23.99
CA ALA A 12 -24.62 26.95 -23.91
C ALA A 12 -26.02 27.27 -24.45
N ILE A 13 -26.52 28.50 -24.23
CA ILE A 13 -27.79 28.96 -24.79
C ILE A 13 -27.72 29.07 -26.31
N LEU A 14 -26.63 29.65 -26.84
CA LEU A 14 -26.48 29.88 -28.28
C LEU A 14 -26.19 28.61 -29.08
N ALA A 15 -25.39 27.70 -28.53
CA ALA A 15 -24.83 26.59 -29.29
C ALA A 15 -25.12 25.20 -28.68
N GLY A 16 -25.93 25.14 -27.62
CA GLY A 16 -26.29 23.91 -26.94
C GLY A 16 -25.20 23.38 -26.00
N PRO A 17 -25.38 22.15 -25.48
CA PRO A 17 -24.48 21.54 -24.51
C PRO A 17 -23.02 21.53 -24.98
N VAL A 18 -22.14 22.08 -24.14
CA VAL A 18 -20.69 22.23 -24.39
C VAL A 18 -20.02 20.92 -24.82
N GLN A 19 -20.52 19.78 -24.33
CA GLN A 19 -20.02 18.43 -24.63
C GLN A 19 -19.95 18.08 -26.13
N TYR A 20 -20.82 18.63 -26.98
CA TYR A 20 -20.82 18.36 -28.43
C TYR A 20 -19.92 19.31 -29.24
N ARG A 21 -19.38 20.35 -28.59
CA ARG A 21 -18.50 21.36 -29.22
C ARG A 21 -17.03 21.18 -28.86
N TRP A 22 -16.74 20.32 -27.89
CA TRP A 22 -15.36 19.98 -27.55
C TRP A 22 -14.78 19.10 -28.65
N MET A 23 -13.66 19.51 -29.20
CA MET A 23 -12.85 18.69 -30.12
C MET A 23 -12.26 17.47 -29.40
N PHE A 24 -12.09 17.55 -28.08
CA PHE A 24 -11.39 16.56 -27.27
C PHE A 24 -11.89 15.10 -27.43
N PRO A 25 -13.21 14.79 -27.45
CA PRO A 25 -13.68 13.42 -27.69
C PRO A 25 -13.32 12.89 -29.08
N PHE A 26 -13.40 13.74 -30.11
CA PHE A 26 -13.04 13.39 -31.48
C PHE A 26 -11.54 13.16 -31.61
N GLU A 27 -10.73 14.06 -31.05
CA GLU A 27 -9.26 13.93 -31.02
C GLU A 27 -8.82 12.65 -30.31
N ARG A 28 -9.44 12.33 -29.16
CA ARG A 28 -9.15 11.10 -28.41
C ARG A 28 -9.54 9.85 -29.20
N LYS A 29 -10.68 9.87 -29.90
CA LYS A 29 -11.08 8.74 -30.77
C LYS A 29 -10.12 8.59 -31.94
N MET A 30 -9.73 9.69 -32.59
CA MET A 30 -8.74 9.68 -33.68
C MET A 30 -7.38 9.17 -33.21
N HIS A 31 -6.95 9.55 -32.00
CA HIS A 31 -5.72 9.02 -31.40
C HIS A 31 -5.76 7.49 -31.30
N ASN A 32 -6.85 6.92 -30.77
CA ASN A 32 -7.00 5.46 -30.70
C ASN A 32 -7.05 4.80 -32.08
N LEU A 33 -7.77 5.40 -33.05
CA LEU A 33 -7.87 4.84 -34.40
C LEU A 33 -6.54 4.86 -35.15
N LYS A 34 -5.67 5.85 -34.84
CA LYS A 34 -4.33 5.94 -35.42
C LYS A 34 -3.49 4.70 -35.10
N ASP A 35 -3.65 4.12 -33.91
CA ASP A 35 -2.93 2.91 -33.51
C ASP A 35 -3.35 1.67 -34.30
N TYR A 36 -4.55 1.68 -34.91
CA TYR A 36 -5.03 0.59 -35.77
C TYR A 36 -4.52 0.67 -37.22
N CYS A 37 -3.98 1.82 -37.65
CA CYS A 37 -3.45 2.02 -39.00
C CYS A 37 -2.06 1.38 -39.19
N ARG A 38 -1.97 0.05 -39.08
CA ARG A 38 -0.73 -0.72 -39.27
C ARG A 38 -0.30 -0.80 -40.73
N ASN A 39 -1.25 -0.86 -41.67
CA ASN A 39 -0.98 -0.83 -43.11
C ASN A 39 -1.29 0.56 -43.70
N LYS A 40 -0.24 1.33 -44.01
CA LYS A 40 -0.37 2.67 -44.60
C LYS A 40 -0.81 2.68 -46.07
N ALA A 41 -0.69 1.55 -46.78
CA ALA A 41 -1.16 1.45 -48.16
C ALA A 41 -2.69 1.38 -48.26
N HIS A 42 -3.34 0.85 -47.22
CA HIS A 42 -4.80 0.74 -47.10
C HIS A 42 -5.24 1.12 -45.68
N PRO A 43 -5.18 2.42 -45.33
CA PRO A 43 -5.39 2.87 -43.96
C PRO A 43 -6.81 2.59 -43.45
N GLU A 44 -7.83 2.76 -44.29
CA GLU A 44 -9.23 2.53 -43.90
C GLU A 44 -9.48 1.04 -43.60
N GLY A 45 -8.96 0.16 -44.46
CA GLY A 45 -9.06 -1.30 -44.27
C GLY A 45 -8.32 -1.75 -43.01
N SER A 46 -7.12 -1.23 -42.78
CA SER A 46 -6.34 -1.53 -41.58
C SER A 46 -7.04 -1.08 -40.29
N ILE A 47 -7.70 0.10 -40.32
CA ILE A 47 -8.46 0.60 -39.17
C ILE A 47 -9.69 -0.27 -38.92
N ALA A 48 -10.43 -0.63 -39.98
CA ALA A 48 -11.62 -1.46 -39.86
C ALA A 48 -11.29 -2.84 -39.27
N GLU A 49 -10.22 -3.48 -39.76
CA GLU A 49 -9.72 -4.75 -39.25
C GLU A 49 -9.32 -4.65 -37.78
N GLY A 50 -8.45 -3.69 -37.42
CA GLY A 50 -8.01 -3.50 -36.04
C GLY A 50 -9.15 -3.15 -35.08
N TYR A 51 -10.18 -2.45 -35.55
CA TYR A 51 -11.38 -2.20 -34.77
C TYR A 51 -12.19 -3.47 -34.53
N CYS A 52 -12.44 -4.28 -35.57
CA CYS A 52 -13.11 -5.58 -35.44
C CYS A 52 -12.39 -6.51 -34.47
N ASP A 53 -11.06 -6.62 -34.59
CA ASP A 53 -10.25 -7.43 -33.66
C ASP A 53 -10.37 -6.95 -32.22
N SER A 54 -10.27 -5.63 -32.01
CA SER A 54 -10.39 -5.03 -30.69
C SER A 54 -11.76 -5.29 -30.05
N GLU A 55 -12.85 -5.16 -30.81
CA GLU A 55 -14.21 -5.43 -30.33
C GLU A 55 -14.40 -6.92 -30.04
N CYS A 56 -13.97 -7.82 -30.93
CA CYS A 56 -14.01 -9.26 -30.73
C CYS A 56 -13.25 -9.70 -29.48
N LEU A 57 -12.02 -9.22 -29.28
CA LEU A 57 -11.22 -9.52 -28.09
C LEU A 57 -11.85 -8.95 -26.81
N THR A 58 -12.41 -7.74 -26.90
CA THR A 58 -13.12 -7.11 -25.78
C THR A 58 -14.34 -7.94 -25.38
N PHE A 59 -15.13 -8.39 -26.36
CA PHE A 59 -16.26 -9.28 -26.14
C PHE A 59 -15.84 -10.60 -25.51
N CYS A 60 -14.85 -11.30 -26.09
CA CYS A 60 -14.33 -12.55 -25.52
C CYS A 60 -13.81 -12.37 -24.09
N SER A 61 -13.16 -11.23 -23.79
CA SER A 61 -12.62 -10.93 -22.46
C SER A 61 -13.69 -10.86 -21.37
N MET A 62 -14.95 -10.56 -21.71
CA MET A 62 -16.06 -10.56 -20.74
C MET A 62 -16.42 -11.96 -20.25
N TYR A 63 -16.02 -13.01 -20.97
CA TYR A 63 -16.33 -14.41 -20.62
C TYR A 63 -15.15 -15.14 -19.96
N PHE A 64 -13.95 -14.56 -19.99
CA PHE A 64 -12.77 -15.12 -19.32
C PHE A 64 -12.68 -14.62 -17.89
N HIS A 65 -13.03 -15.47 -16.93
CA HIS A 65 -12.99 -15.15 -15.50
C HIS A 65 -11.62 -15.45 -14.86
N ASP A 66 -10.86 -16.39 -15.43
CA ASP A 66 -9.59 -16.87 -14.87
C ASP A 66 -8.37 -16.04 -15.30
N ILE A 67 -8.56 -15.04 -16.15
CA ILE A 67 -7.49 -14.20 -16.71
C ILE A 67 -7.81 -12.74 -16.39
N GLU A 68 -6.80 -11.94 -16.05
CA GLU A 68 -6.97 -10.50 -15.85
C GLU A 68 -7.33 -9.80 -17.18
N THR A 69 -8.47 -9.12 -17.19
CA THR A 69 -9.03 -8.36 -18.31
C THR A 69 -9.38 -6.95 -17.84
N LYS A 70 -9.64 -6.02 -18.78
CA LYS A 70 -10.06 -4.66 -18.44
C LYS A 70 -11.34 -4.60 -17.59
N PHE A 71 -12.17 -5.64 -17.64
CA PHE A 71 -13.46 -5.68 -16.96
C PHE A 71 -13.41 -6.31 -15.57
N ASN A 72 -12.48 -7.23 -15.33
CA ASN A 72 -12.33 -7.91 -14.04
C ASN A 72 -11.09 -7.42 -13.25
N GLN A 73 -10.26 -6.55 -13.83
CA GLN A 73 -9.13 -5.95 -13.15
C GLN A 73 -9.64 -5.22 -11.91
N GLY A 74 -9.16 -5.67 -10.74
CA GLY A 74 -9.46 -5.04 -9.47
C GLY A 74 -8.97 -3.60 -9.41
N ASP A 75 -9.43 -2.85 -8.40
CA ASP A 75 -9.04 -1.46 -8.24
C ASP A 75 -7.51 -1.27 -8.30
N ARG A 76 -7.09 -0.11 -8.82
CA ARG A 76 -5.65 0.22 -8.93
C ARG A 76 -4.91 0.17 -7.60
N ASN A 77 -5.63 0.25 -6.49
CA ASN A 77 -5.10 0.15 -5.13
C ASN A 77 -5.57 -1.11 -4.40
N HIS A 78 -6.04 -2.13 -5.10
CA HIS A 78 -6.40 -3.39 -4.46
C HIS A 78 -5.16 -4.01 -3.78
N ASP A 79 -5.32 -4.42 -2.52
CA ASP A 79 -4.28 -5.15 -1.80
C ASP A 79 -4.23 -6.55 -2.38
N VAL A 80 -3.12 -6.91 -3.01
CA VAL A 80 -3.00 -8.15 -3.82
C VAL A 80 -2.64 -9.36 -2.95
N SER A 81 -2.31 -9.18 -1.67
CA SER A 81 -1.87 -10.30 -0.84
C SER A 81 -3.04 -10.98 -0.14
N GLU A 82 -3.09 -12.31 -0.25
CA GLU A 82 -3.83 -13.15 0.70
C GLU A 82 -3.43 -12.75 2.12
N ARG A 83 -4.40 -12.50 2.99
CA ARG A 83 -4.13 -12.22 4.41
C ARG A 83 -3.37 -13.41 4.97
N ARG A 84 -2.10 -13.21 5.31
CA ARG A 84 -1.37 -14.18 6.12
C ARG A 84 -2.05 -14.20 7.48
N MET A 85 -2.52 -15.37 7.90
CA MET A 85 -2.99 -15.59 9.26
C MET A 85 -1.81 -16.04 10.09
N ALA A 86 -0.96 -15.08 10.47
CA ALA A 86 0.02 -15.28 11.52
C ALA A 86 -0.64 -15.09 12.90
N GLU A 87 -0.05 -15.74 13.89
CA GLU A 87 -0.52 -15.72 15.29
C GLU A 87 -0.40 -14.34 15.93
N ILE A 88 0.53 -13.51 15.44
CA ILE A 88 0.77 -12.14 15.92
C ILE A 88 0.22 -11.14 14.92
N SER A 89 -0.66 -10.26 15.39
CA SER A 89 -1.35 -9.22 14.64
C SER A 89 -0.43 -8.37 13.75
N VAL A 90 0.75 -8.01 14.24
CA VAL A 90 1.74 -7.21 13.50
C VAL A 90 2.19 -7.89 12.19
N PHE A 91 2.21 -9.22 12.15
CA PHE A 91 2.61 -9.98 10.96
C PHE A 91 1.46 -10.23 9.97
N ASN A 92 0.23 -9.83 10.32
CA ASN A 92 -0.96 -9.97 9.47
C ASN A 92 -1.20 -8.76 8.55
N GLN A 93 -0.29 -7.78 8.57
CA GLN A 93 -0.43 -6.58 7.74
C GLN A 93 -0.12 -6.90 6.28
N ASN A 94 -1.11 -6.66 5.43
CA ASN A 94 -0.98 -6.75 3.98
C ASN A 94 -0.52 -5.41 3.43
N VAL A 95 0.71 -5.37 2.92
CA VAL A 95 1.29 -4.17 2.30
C VAL A 95 1.74 -4.52 0.89
N ARG A 96 1.20 -3.82 -0.11
CA ARG A 96 1.70 -3.89 -1.48
C ARG A 96 2.70 -2.77 -1.71
N PHE A 97 3.99 -3.10 -1.70
CA PHE A 97 5.04 -2.13 -1.95
C PHE A 97 5.03 -1.65 -3.41
N LEU A 98 5.28 -0.36 -3.61
CA LEU A 98 5.43 0.25 -4.93
C LEU A 98 6.91 0.27 -5.34
N LYS A 99 7.19 0.65 -6.59
CA LYS A 99 8.54 0.67 -7.19
C LYS A 99 9.60 1.38 -6.33
N GLY A 100 10.87 1.15 -6.64
CA GLY A 100 12.00 1.83 -6.01
C GLY A 100 12.46 1.18 -4.72
N ALA A 101 12.58 -0.15 -4.73
CA ALA A 101 13.26 -0.91 -3.68
C ALA A 101 14.73 -0.51 -3.63
N VAL A 102 15.19 -0.04 -2.48
CA VAL A 102 16.58 0.30 -2.22
C VAL A 102 16.97 -0.27 -0.87
N ASP A 103 18.01 -1.09 -0.85
CA ASP A 103 18.54 -1.62 0.40
C ASP A 103 19.24 -0.52 1.20
N ASP A 104 18.99 -0.52 2.50
CA ASP A 104 19.56 0.45 3.42
C ASP A 104 19.75 -0.18 4.81
N ILE A 105 20.51 0.51 5.64
CA ILE A 105 20.78 0.11 7.01
C ILE A 105 20.23 1.19 7.93
N LEU A 106 19.29 0.81 8.81
CA LEU A 106 18.69 1.76 9.74
C LEU A 106 19.73 2.35 10.71
N SER A 107 19.59 3.66 10.98
CA SER A 107 20.31 4.30 12.08
C SER A 107 19.90 3.65 13.40
N LEU A 108 20.77 3.68 14.42
CA LEU A 108 20.45 3.08 15.72
C LEU A 108 19.23 3.76 16.38
N THR A 109 19.07 5.07 16.13
CA THR A 109 17.94 5.84 16.63
C THR A 109 16.64 5.43 15.94
N ASP A 110 16.62 5.34 14.60
CA ASP A 110 15.44 4.91 13.86
C ASP A 110 15.07 3.47 14.20
N PHE A 111 16.07 2.59 14.30
CA PHE A 111 15.88 1.21 14.69
C PHE A 111 15.24 1.09 16.09
N ALA A 112 15.72 1.85 17.07
CA ALA A 112 15.14 1.87 18.41
C ALA A 112 13.69 2.40 18.41
N MET A 113 13.42 3.44 17.63
CA MET A 113 12.07 4.01 17.50
C MET A 113 11.10 3.02 16.83
N ILE A 114 11.49 2.40 15.72
CA ILE A 114 10.68 1.42 14.99
C ILE A 114 10.42 0.20 15.87
N ARG A 115 11.46 -0.33 16.53
CA ARG A 115 11.31 -1.49 17.42
C ARG A 115 10.34 -1.19 18.57
N TRP A 116 10.45 -0.03 19.19
CA TRP A 116 9.49 0.40 20.22
C TRP A 116 8.08 0.55 19.66
N TYR A 117 7.92 1.20 18.51
CA TYR A 117 6.63 1.41 17.88
C TYR A 117 5.92 0.08 17.60
N VAL A 118 6.64 -0.90 17.03
CA VAL A 118 6.09 -2.24 16.77
C VAL A 118 5.63 -2.91 18.06
N LEU A 119 6.48 -2.96 19.09
CA LEU A 119 6.15 -3.61 20.36
C LEU A 119 5.00 -2.90 21.11
N ASN A 120 4.95 -1.57 21.05
CA ASN A 120 3.95 -0.77 21.75
C ASN A 120 2.57 -0.79 21.09
N ASN A 121 2.49 -1.10 19.80
CA ASN A 121 1.24 -1.19 19.04
C ASN A 121 0.84 -2.65 18.74
N CYS A 122 1.45 -3.61 19.43
CA CYS A 122 1.12 -5.03 19.30
C CYS A 122 0.22 -5.45 20.47
N ASP A 123 -1.01 -5.86 20.17
CA ASP A 123 -2.01 -6.20 21.19
C ASP A 123 -1.54 -7.35 22.08
N GLU A 124 -0.88 -8.33 21.49
CA GLU A 124 -0.30 -9.51 22.15
C GLU A 124 0.83 -9.12 23.13
N VAL A 125 1.47 -7.95 22.94
CA VAL A 125 2.58 -7.46 23.77
C VAL A 125 2.09 -6.55 24.90
N LEU A 126 0.88 -6.02 24.83
CA LEU A 126 0.32 -5.11 25.85
C LEU A 126 0.36 -5.65 27.29
N PRO A 127 0.08 -6.94 27.58
CA PRO A 127 0.19 -7.48 28.94
C PRO A 127 1.60 -7.32 29.52
N TYR A 128 2.62 -7.56 28.70
CA TYR A 128 4.02 -7.46 29.07
C TYR A 128 4.46 -6.00 29.29
N ILE A 129 3.93 -5.07 28.51
CA ILE A 129 4.16 -3.63 28.72
C ILE A 129 3.66 -3.22 30.10
N ARG A 130 2.46 -3.67 30.49
CA ARG A 130 1.89 -3.39 31.82
C ARG A 130 2.69 -4.04 32.94
N GLU A 131 3.14 -5.29 32.74
CA GLU A 131 3.98 -6.01 33.71
C GLU A 131 5.30 -5.26 33.97
N HIS A 132 6.02 -4.89 32.91
CA HIS A 132 7.27 -4.13 33.05
C HIS A 132 7.03 -2.76 33.68
N LYS A 133 5.93 -2.07 33.32
CA LYS A 133 5.59 -0.78 33.92
C LYS A 133 5.40 -0.91 35.44
N ALA A 134 4.67 -1.93 35.89
CA ALA A 134 4.47 -2.20 37.31
C ALA A 134 5.80 -2.53 38.03
N GLU A 135 6.74 -3.18 37.34
CA GLU A 135 8.08 -3.43 37.87
C GLU A 135 8.89 -2.13 38.04
N LEU A 136 8.86 -1.23 37.06
CA LEU A 136 9.51 0.08 37.16
C LEU A 136 8.92 0.95 38.28
N GLU A 137 7.60 0.88 38.48
CA GLU A 137 6.91 1.56 39.59
C GLU A 137 7.38 1.03 40.95
N ARG A 138 7.54 -0.30 41.10
CA ARG A 138 8.08 -0.91 42.32
C ARG A 138 9.54 -0.52 42.59
N GLN A 139 10.30 -0.24 41.53
CA GLN A 139 11.69 0.21 41.63
C GLN A 139 11.81 1.73 41.90
N ASN A 140 10.69 2.45 42.09
CA ASN A 140 10.66 3.91 42.29
C ASN A 140 11.37 4.71 41.19
N ILE A 141 11.29 4.26 39.94
CA ILE A 141 11.88 4.95 38.80
C ILE A 141 11.04 6.18 38.44
N THR A 142 11.67 7.36 38.41
CA THR A 142 10.95 8.64 38.20
C THR A 142 10.43 8.80 36.77
N ASN A 143 11.16 8.34 35.75
CA ASN A 143 10.79 8.52 34.34
C ASN A 143 10.40 7.19 33.67
N ILE A 144 9.27 6.66 34.13
CA ILE A 144 8.76 5.35 33.70
C ILE A 144 8.59 5.29 32.18
N GLY A 145 8.05 6.33 31.54
CA GLY A 145 7.80 6.32 30.10
C GLY A 145 9.09 6.20 29.27
N LYS A 146 10.12 6.98 29.62
CA LYS A 146 11.42 6.92 28.94
C LYS A 146 12.13 5.60 29.20
N GLU A 147 12.10 5.11 30.43
CA GLU A 147 12.71 3.82 30.79
C GLU A 147 11.99 2.65 30.13
N GLN A 148 10.66 2.71 30.01
CA GLN A 148 9.88 1.74 29.26
C GLN A 148 10.39 1.68 27.82
N GLN A 149 10.42 2.81 27.12
CA GLN A 149 10.85 2.87 25.72
C GLN A 149 12.28 2.33 25.53
N GLN A 150 13.19 2.62 26.46
CA GLN A 150 14.60 2.24 26.34
C GLN A 150 14.90 0.79 26.74
N ARG A 151 14.24 0.28 27.79
CA ARG A 151 14.60 -1.01 28.40
C ARG A 151 13.64 -2.14 28.08
N PHE A 152 12.41 -1.83 27.69
CA PHE A 152 11.36 -2.82 27.50
C PHE A 152 11.79 -3.93 26.54
N HIS A 153 12.42 -3.61 25.42
CA HIS A 153 12.82 -4.64 24.45
C HIS A 153 13.77 -5.72 25.01
N LYS A 154 14.73 -5.32 25.87
CA LYS A 154 15.64 -6.28 26.54
C LYS A 154 14.94 -7.05 27.65
N TRP A 155 14.06 -6.36 28.38
CA TRP A 155 13.27 -6.98 29.42
C TRP A 155 12.30 -8.02 28.84
N PHE A 156 11.60 -7.67 27.77
CA PHE A 156 10.64 -8.53 27.08
C PHE A 156 11.30 -9.80 26.54
N LEU A 157 12.47 -9.67 25.89
CA LEU A 157 13.25 -10.83 25.44
C LEU A 157 13.59 -11.79 26.61
N ARG A 158 14.09 -11.26 27.72
CA ARG A 158 14.40 -12.07 28.91
C ARG A 158 13.15 -12.73 29.50
N ARG A 159 12.03 -12.01 29.53
CA ARG A 159 10.76 -12.52 30.04
C ARG A 159 10.23 -13.68 29.21
N VAL A 160 10.22 -13.55 27.88
CA VAL A 160 9.80 -14.63 26.97
C VAL A 160 10.72 -15.84 27.06
N GLN A 161 12.04 -15.63 27.15
CA GLN A 161 13.01 -16.71 27.37
C GLN A 161 12.77 -17.46 28.69
N GLN A 162 12.44 -16.75 29.77
CA GLN A 162 12.10 -17.36 31.05
C GLN A 162 10.83 -18.22 30.94
N MET A 163 9.79 -17.70 30.27
CA MET A 163 8.54 -18.45 30.05
C MET A 163 8.75 -19.74 29.25
N GLN A 164 9.70 -19.74 28.31
CA GLN A 164 10.08 -20.93 27.54
C GLN A 164 10.68 -22.03 28.43
N VAL A 165 11.50 -21.63 29.42
CA VAL A 165 12.08 -22.57 30.39
C VAL A 165 11.05 -23.08 31.38
N GLU A 166 10.07 -22.25 31.76
CA GLU A 166 8.98 -22.58 32.69
C GLU A 166 7.92 -23.52 32.07
N GLY A 167 8.08 -23.91 30.79
CA GLY A 167 7.23 -24.92 30.15
C GLY A 167 5.86 -24.41 29.70
N SER A 168 5.68 -23.10 29.56
CA SER A 168 4.49 -22.55 28.89
C SER A 168 4.53 -22.96 27.40
N THR A 169 3.40 -23.32 26.82
CA THR A 169 3.40 -24.10 25.55
C THR A 169 2.77 -23.40 24.36
N GLU A 170 1.91 -22.40 24.56
CA GLU A 170 1.21 -21.77 23.43
C GLU A 170 1.89 -20.46 23.00
N HIS A 171 2.19 -20.35 21.70
CA HIS A 171 2.66 -19.14 21.00
C HIS A 171 4.04 -18.58 21.42
N ILE A 172 4.83 -19.33 22.20
CA ILE A 172 6.17 -18.87 22.65
C ILE A 172 7.11 -18.61 21.48
N GLU A 173 7.08 -19.43 20.43
CA GLU A 173 7.97 -19.26 19.28
C GLU A 173 7.71 -17.94 18.56
N SER A 174 6.44 -17.62 18.29
CA SER A 174 6.02 -16.36 17.69
C SER A 174 6.41 -15.15 18.56
N LEU A 175 6.21 -15.23 19.88
CA LEU A 175 6.63 -14.18 20.81
C LEU A 175 8.16 -14.04 20.87
N LEU A 176 8.91 -15.13 20.80
CA LEU A 176 10.37 -15.13 20.81
C LEU A 176 10.92 -14.48 19.54
N ASN A 177 10.33 -14.78 18.39
CA ASN A 177 10.65 -14.13 17.11
C ASN A 177 10.41 -12.62 17.19
N LEU A 178 9.27 -12.20 17.75
CA LEU A 178 8.97 -10.78 17.95
C LEU A 178 9.94 -10.10 18.94
N ALA A 179 10.27 -10.77 20.04
CA ALA A 179 11.14 -10.23 21.09
C ALA A 179 12.60 -10.08 20.63
N SER A 180 13.06 -11.02 19.80
CA SER A 180 14.40 -10.98 19.17
C SER A 180 14.56 -9.72 18.31
N GLY A 181 13.47 -9.29 17.69
CA GLY A 181 13.39 -8.05 16.92
C GLY A 181 13.88 -8.21 15.47
N PRO A 182 13.65 -7.19 14.63
CA PRO A 182 13.99 -7.25 13.22
C PRO A 182 15.50 -7.08 12.99
N GLN A 183 15.94 -7.48 11.79
CA GLN A 183 17.25 -7.10 11.26
C GLN A 183 17.32 -5.58 11.02
N ARG A 184 18.53 -5.04 10.98
CA ARG A 184 18.75 -3.59 10.80
C ARG A 184 18.86 -3.22 9.32
N GLU A 185 19.23 -4.19 8.50
CA GLU A 185 19.18 -4.18 7.05
C GLU A 185 17.71 -4.20 6.62
N VAL A 186 17.30 -3.19 5.86
CA VAL A 186 15.91 -3.01 5.42
C VAL A 186 15.86 -2.61 3.96
N THR A 187 14.76 -2.94 3.29
CA THR A 187 14.48 -2.40 1.96
C THR A 187 13.51 -1.24 2.08
N ARG A 188 13.91 -0.08 1.55
CA ARG A 188 13.06 1.12 1.45
C ARG A 188 12.31 1.12 0.13
N TYR A 189 11.08 1.62 0.17
CA TYR A 189 10.20 1.75 -1.00
C TYR A 189 9.74 3.19 -1.17
N SER A 190 9.48 3.61 -2.41
CA SER A 190 9.02 4.98 -2.70
C SER A 190 7.55 5.23 -2.31
N GLY A 191 6.80 4.15 -2.08
CA GLY A 191 5.41 4.18 -1.63
C GLY A 191 4.89 2.76 -1.37
N CYS A 192 3.69 2.68 -0.83
CA CYS A 192 2.99 1.43 -0.59
C CYS A 192 1.48 1.61 -0.74
N VAL A 193 0.77 0.50 -0.89
CA VAL A 193 -0.67 0.44 -0.81
C VAL A 193 -1.05 -0.45 0.37
N VAL A 194 -1.91 0.08 1.24
CA VAL A 194 -2.40 -0.59 2.44
C VAL A 194 -3.88 -0.22 2.60
N ASN A 195 -4.73 -1.22 2.79
CA ASN A 195 -6.17 -1.08 2.95
C ASN A 195 -6.84 -0.27 1.81
N GLY A 196 -6.40 -0.49 0.56
CA GLY A 196 -6.95 0.25 -0.58
C GLY A 196 -6.41 1.68 -0.76
N ILE A 197 -5.58 2.17 0.17
CA ILE A 197 -5.05 3.54 0.16
C ILE A 197 -3.60 3.52 -0.29
N ARG A 198 -3.27 4.42 -1.23
CA ARG A 198 -1.92 4.59 -1.75
C ARG A 198 -1.16 5.69 -0.98
N PHE A 199 0.00 5.33 -0.43
CA PHE A 199 0.90 6.24 0.24
C PHE A 199 2.18 6.41 -0.57
N HIS A 200 2.68 7.64 -0.64
CA HIS A 200 3.95 7.99 -1.26
C HIS A 200 4.86 8.67 -0.24
N THR A 201 6.16 8.40 -0.35
CA THR A 201 7.17 9.17 0.37
C THR A 201 7.25 10.59 -0.19
N GLN A 202 7.54 11.59 0.65
CA GLN A 202 7.53 13.00 0.21
C GLN A 202 8.44 13.29 -0.99
N LYS A 203 9.55 12.54 -1.14
CA LYS A 203 10.46 12.68 -2.29
C LYS A 203 9.85 12.23 -3.63
N GLY A 204 8.78 11.44 -3.61
CA GLY A 204 8.11 10.91 -4.80
C GLY A 204 7.03 11.81 -5.40
N ASN A 205 6.67 12.92 -4.75
CA ASN A 205 5.61 13.83 -5.23
C ASN A 205 6.15 14.98 -6.10
N SER A 206 7.45 14.99 -6.43
CA SER A 206 8.05 15.95 -7.35
C SER A 206 8.15 15.34 -8.76
N SER A 207 7.02 15.22 -9.46
CA SER A 207 6.97 14.90 -10.89
C SER A 207 5.71 15.50 -11.51
#